data_AF-A0AA88SIJ8-F1
#
_entry.id   AF-A0AA88SIJ8-F1
#
_cell.length_a   1.000
_cell.length_b   1.000
_cell.length_c   1.000
_cell.angle_alpha   90.00
_cell.angle_beta   90.00
_cell.angle_gamma   90.00
#
_symmetry.space_group_name_H-M   'P 1'
#
loop_
_entity.id
_entity.type
_entity.pdbx_description
1 polymer ?
#
loop_
_entity_poly.entity_id
_entity_poly.type
_entity_poly.pdbx_seq_one_letter_code
_entity_poly.pdbx_strand_id
1 'polypeptide(L)'
;MVIYALGSMEFNFNPQYQLQLAIALLLRQDFAEWIGGIEVFDPALSPADIIVLKELGCEVLLINEECHRKVNRPTLFYMPYANYCHFGNLLGSNWRPSQINQMIVLTNRMSRVVSTLKGREIHKETVGYMEAISKYAEEVEIKANYPSDAEAFNDFAWHFYDVDPLVDMDMLLSGKVRKRDRSRLLEVLDRVEYLKENKIFDAFEVDSHRNDYRILKDQAEEGFKETFSRKNQNCNYWSEFYGLYRGPRKYRLSSSPPPNGWVKLNISGRGCDEHNSGGFSGICRNERNKQILVYYGCLDNVDKLAANFEALNHGTRLLRKYSPVKNLIVEGANLCLMRWLNRRLDALPRNIKGSKGVLHILKSFKLVSYHVYEEANSDANYLSNKGALSGKKWYQRCSL
;
A
#
# COMPACT_ATOMS: atom_id res chain seq x y z
N MET A 1 16.36 7.20 13.08
CA MET A 1 15.07 6.57 13.44
C MET A 1 14.50 5.90 12.21
N VAL A 2 13.86 4.75 12.37
CA VAL A 2 13.15 4.04 11.28
C VAL A 2 11.67 4.02 11.59
N ILE A 3 10.84 4.45 10.64
CA ILE A 3 9.39 4.50 10.75
C ILE A 3 8.76 3.43 9.86
N TYR A 4 7.93 2.58 10.45
CA TYR A 4 7.03 1.67 9.74
C TYR A 4 5.57 1.95 10.10
N ALA A 5 4.63 1.49 9.29
CA ALA A 5 3.19 1.54 9.60
C ALA A 5 2.61 2.96 9.76
N LEU A 6 3.26 3.99 9.22
CA LEU A 6 2.80 5.39 9.27
C LEU A 6 1.44 5.61 8.58
N GLY A 7 1.03 4.72 7.67
CA GLY A 7 -0.14 4.90 6.82
C GLY A 7 0.08 5.93 5.71
N SER A 8 -1.02 6.44 5.14
CA SER A 8 -1.01 7.46 4.09
C SER A 8 -1.75 8.70 4.57
N MET A 9 -1.14 9.87 4.43
CA MET A 9 -1.76 11.15 4.80
C MET A 9 -2.75 11.60 3.72
N GLU A 10 -2.48 11.30 2.44
CA GLU A 10 -3.40 11.57 1.33
C GLU A 10 -4.70 10.76 1.45
N PHE A 11 -4.60 9.47 1.80
CA PHE A 11 -5.74 8.55 1.72
C PHE A 11 -6.44 8.27 3.04
N ASN A 12 -5.89 8.73 4.17
CA ASN A 12 -6.54 8.61 5.47
C ASN A 12 -6.67 9.99 6.13
N PHE A 13 -7.87 10.57 6.04
CA PHE A 13 -8.22 11.84 6.68
C PHE A 13 -8.43 11.74 8.20
N ASN A 14 -8.14 10.59 8.81
CA ASN A 14 -8.20 10.46 10.25
C ASN A 14 -7.06 11.29 10.86
N PRO A 15 -7.34 12.29 11.72
CA PRO A 15 -6.33 13.17 12.33
C PRO A 15 -5.18 12.40 13.00
N GLN A 16 -5.44 11.17 13.44
CA GLN A 16 -4.45 10.29 14.06
C GLN A 16 -3.21 10.06 13.18
N TYR A 17 -3.34 9.95 11.85
CA TYR A 17 -2.19 9.73 10.96
C TYR A 17 -1.32 10.99 10.80
N GLN A 18 -1.93 12.17 10.80
CA GLN A 18 -1.20 13.43 10.76
C GLN A 18 -0.45 13.66 12.07
N LEU A 19 -1.08 13.33 13.21
CA LEU A 19 -0.46 13.40 14.52
C LEU A 19 0.71 12.41 14.68
N GLN A 20 0.63 11.23 14.07
CA GLN A 20 1.73 10.25 14.08
C GLN A 20 3.00 10.78 13.39
N LEU A 21 2.84 11.37 12.20
CA LEU A 21 3.99 12.01 11.53
C LEU A 21 4.51 13.20 12.34
N ALA A 22 3.61 14.04 12.87
CA ALA A 22 3.99 15.19 13.68
C ALA A 22 4.86 14.79 14.87
N ILE A 23 4.49 13.74 15.61
CA ILE A 23 5.31 13.23 16.73
C ILE A 23 6.68 12.75 16.25
N ALA A 24 6.77 12.03 15.14
CA ALA A 24 8.06 11.56 14.65
C ALA A 24 9.01 12.73 14.31
N LEU A 25 8.47 13.79 13.71
CA LEU A 25 9.25 15.00 13.40
C LEU A 25 9.64 15.76 14.67
N LEU A 26 8.71 15.92 15.62
CA LEU A 26 8.98 16.56 16.91
C LEU A 26 10.01 15.78 17.74
N LEU A 27 9.93 14.44 17.78
CA LEU A 27 10.93 13.61 18.44
C LEU A 27 12.32 13.85 17.85
N ARG A 28 12.45 13.86 16.51
CA ARG A 28 13.72 14.19 15.87
C ARG A 28 14.17 15.61 16.20
N GLN A 29 13.26 16.58 16.23
CA GLN A 29 13.58 17.97 16.50
C GLN A 29 14.08 18.18 17.95
N ASP A 30 13.34 17.67 18.94
CA ASP A 30 13.61 17.86 20.36
C ASP A 30 14.81 17.02 20.84
N PHE A 31 15.06 15.87 20.20
CA PHE A 31 16.15 14.96 20.51
C PHE A 31 17.17 14.86 19.36
N ALA A 32 17.43 15.96 18.65
CA ALA A 32 18.28 15.99 17.45
C ALA A 32 19.71 15.47 17.67
N GLU A 33 20.23 15.57 18.90
CA GLU A 33 21.54 15.04 19.27
C GLU A 33 21.58 13.50 19.32
N TRP A 34 20.43 12.86 19.54
CA TRP A 34 20.32 11.40 19.72
C TRP A 34 19.62 10.73 18.54
N ILE A 35 18.67 11.43 17.91
CA ILE A 35 17.91 10.95 16.77
C ILE A 35 18.46 11.61 15.50
N GLY A 36 19.25 10.83 14.75
CA GLY A 36 19.73 11.22 13.42
C GLY A 36 18.61 11.26 12.36
N GLY A 37 18.97 10.94 11.11
CA GLY A 37 18.00 10.90 10.00
C GLY A 37 16.78 10.00 10.26
N ILE A 38 15.67 10.32 9.60
CA ILE A 38 14.45 9.53 9.62
C ILE A 38 14.35 8.72 8.33
N GLU A 39 14.31 7.41 8.43
CA GLU A 39 13.99 6.51 7.31
C GLU A 39 12.52 6.06 7.44
N VAL A 40 11.74 6.09 6.37
CA VAL A 40 10.30 5.77 6.41
C VAL A 40 9.94 4.74 5.35
N PHE A 41 9.24 3.67 5.75
CA PHE A 41 8.56 2.77 4.83
C PHE A 41 7.13 2.49 5.28
N ASP A 42 6.18 2.70 4.39
CA ASP A 42 4.85 2.10 4.53
C ASP A 42 4.30 1.78 3.13
N PRO A 43 3.79 0.56 2.88
CA PRO A 43 3.21 0.20 1.58
C PRO A 43 2.00 1.07 1.20
N ALA A 44 1.34 1.71 2.16
CA ALA A 44 0.22 2.62 1.96
C ALA A 44 0.62 4.01 1.46
N LEU A 45 1.88 4.46 1.64
CA LEU A 45 2.28 5.82 1.23
C LEU A 45 1.96 6.06 -0.24
N SER A 46 1.34 7.20 -0.50
CA SER A 46 1.09 7.73 -1.81
C SER A 46 2.31 8.51 -2.34
N PRO A 47 2.37 8.81 -3.64
CA PRO A 47 3.34 9.76 -4.18
C PRO A 47 3.34 11.12 -3.49
N ALA A 48 2.17 11.66 -3.12
CA ALA A 48 2.08 12.92 -2.39
C ALA A 48 2.70 12.78 -1.00
N ASP A 49 2.41 11.67 -0.29
CA ASP A 49 3.03 11.39 1.00
C ASP A 49 4.55 11.31 0.90
N ILE A 50 5.08 10.66 -0.15
CA ILE A 50 6.51 10.52 -0.38
C ILE A 50 7.18 11.89 -0.60
N ILE A 51 6.55 12.76 -1.40
CA ILE A 51 7.07 14.12 -1.64
C ILE A 51 7.07 14.89 -0.31
N VAL A 52 5.95 14.89 0.40
CA VAL A 52 5.83 15.57 1.71
C VAL A 52 6.87 15.05 2.69
N LEU A 53 7.07 13.74 2.81
CA LEU A 53 8.09 13.15 3.67
C LEU A 53 9.50 13.59 3.29
N LYS A 54 9.83 13.63 1.99
CA LYS A 54 11.13 14.09 1.51
C LYS A 54 11.36 15.58 1.80
N GLU A 55 10.36 16.42 1.56
CA GLU A 55 10.41 17.86 1.87
C GLU A 55 10.55 18.11 3.38
N LEU A 56 9.99 17.23 4.21
CA LEU A 56 10.16 17.26 5.67
C LEU A 56 11.49 16.64 6.13
N GLY A 57 12.39 16.31 5.20
CA GLY A 57 13.73 15.82 5.50
C GLY A 57 13.78 14.36 5.95
N CYS A 58 12.77 13.56 5.57
CA CYS A 58 12.76 12.10 5.75
C CYS A 58 13.27 11.38 4.51
N GLU A 59 14.03 10.31 4.70
CA GLU A 59 14.44 9.38 3.67
C GLU A 59 13.35 8.32 3.48
N VAL A 60 12.75 8.26 2.29
CA VAL A 60 11.72 7.25 1.98
C VAL A 60 12.36 5.99 1.44
N LEU A 61 12.22 4.89 2.17
CA LEU A 61 12.67 3.57 1.75
C LEU A 61 11.79 3.05 0.59
N LEU A 62 12.43 2.40 -0.37
CA LEU A 62 11.76 1.87 -1.56
C LEU A 62 11.47 0.36 -1.47
N ILE A 63 12.18 -0.33 -0.58
CA ILE A 63 12.12 -1.78 -0.44
C ILE A 63 11.23 -2.13 0.75
N ASN A 64 10.26 -3.02 0.53
CA ASN A 64 9.48 -3.61 1.62
C ASN A 64 10.34 -4.65 2.34
N GLU A 65 10.88 -4.27 3.48
CA GLU A 65 11.65 -5.17 4.34
C GLU A 65 10.75 -6.05 5.21
N GLU A 66 9.42 -5.91 5.14
CA GLU A 66 8.46 -6.62 6.00
C GLU A 66 8.80 -6.47 7.50
N CYS A 67 9.40 -5.32 7.88
CA CYS A 67 9.91 -5.00 9.21
C CYS A 67 11.07 -5.91 9.70
N HIS A 68 11.76 -6.61 8.81
CA HIS A 68 12.91 -7.45 9.13
C HIS A 68 14.25 -6.69 9.21
N ARG A 69 14.23 -5.37 9.43
CA ARG A 69 15.44 -4.54 9.51
C ARG A 69 16.36 -5.04 10.62
N LYS A 70 17.54 -5.51 10.21
CA LYS A 70 18.62 -5.85 11.14
C LYS A 70 19.28 -4.59 11.66
N VAL A 71 19.60 -4.61 12.94
CA VAL A 71 20.20 -3.50 13.67
C VAL A 71 21.68 -3.76 13.86
N ASN A 72 22.48 -2.75 13.55
CA ASN A 72 23.95 -2.75 13.67
C ASN A 72 24.47 -1.54 14.46
N ARG A 73 23.57 -0.66 14.91
CA ARG A 73 23.82 0.57 15.66
C ARG A 73 22.57 0.94 16.46
N PRO A 74 22.66 1.79 17.49
CA PRO A 74 21.48 2.25 18.23
C PRO A 74 20.40 2.77 17.28
N THR A 75 19.21 2.17 17.32
CA THR A 75 18.14 2.44 16.37
C THR A 75 16.81 2.55 17.09
N LEU A 76 16.20 3.74 16.99
CA LEU A 76 14.80 3.95 17.35
C LEU A 76 13.90 3.49 16.20
N PHE A 77 13.01 2.53 16.48
CA PHE A 77 11.89 2.14 15.63
C PHE A 77 10.61 2.81 16.11
N TYR A 78 9.97 3.56 15.23
CA TYR A 78 8.64 4.12 15.46
C TYR A 78 7.63 3.39 14.57
N MET A 79 6.70 2.67 15.19
CA MET A 79 5.79 1.74 14.50
C MET A 79 4.33 1.97 14.92
N PRO A 80 3.71 3.13 14.60
CA PRO A 80 2.35 3.44 15.00
C PRO A 80 1.35 2.37 14.55
N TYR A 81 0.68 1.74 15.52
CA TYR A 81 -0.37 0.72 15.29
C TYR A 81 0.04 -0.39 14.32
N ALA A 82 1.32 -0.77 14.32
CA ALA A 82 1.79 -1.83 13.47
C ALA A 82 1.06 -3.15 13.78
N ASN A 83 0.76 -3.92 12.74
CA ASN A 83 0.27 -5.28 12.93
C ASN A 83 1.29 -6.07 13.76
N TYR A 84 0.83 -6.85 14.73
CA TYR A 84 1.68 -7.60 15.65
C TYR A 84 2.71 -8.49 14.93
N CYS A 85 2.41 -9.00 13.74
CA CYS A 85 3.38 -9.75 12.92
C CYS A 85 4.63 -8.93 12.59
N HIS A 86 4.49 -7.63 12.34
CA HIS A 86 5.61 -6.74 12.03
C HIS A 86 6.54 -6.55 13.23
N PHE A 87 5.98 -6.46 14.43
CA PHE A 87 6.77 -6.39 15.65
C PHE A 87 7.48 -7.73 15.91
N GLY A 88 6.79 -8.86 15.68
CA GLY A 88 7.42 -10.19 15.71
C GLY A 88 8.57 -10.35 14.72
N ASN A 89 8.40 -9.86 13.48
CA ASN A 89 9.43 -9.87 12.44
C ASN A 89 10.68 -9.08 12.86
N LEU A 90 10.47 -7.91 13.47
CA LEU A 90 11.55 -7.06 13.97
C LEU A 90 12.34 -7.76 15.09
N LEU A 91 11.64 -8.36 16.06
CA LEU A 91 12.25 -9.14 17.14
C LEU A 91 13.02 -10.35 16.59
N GLY A 92 12.40 -11.13 15.70
CA GLY A 92 13.00 -12.32 15.11
C GLY A 92 14.28 -12.03 14.30
N SER A 93 14.29 -10.92 13.54
CA SER A 93 15.47 -10.48 12.78
C SER A 93 16.66 -10.07 13.65
N ASN A 94 16.38 -9.67 14.90
CA ASN A 94 17.36 -9.11 15.81
C ASN A 94 17.52 -9.97 17.08
N TRP A 95 17.15 -11.26 17.03
CA TRP A 95 17.04 -12.15 18.20
C TRP A 95 18.38 -12.58 18.82
N ARG A 96 19.19 -11.60 19.22
CA ARG A 96 20.49 -11.73 19.89
C ARG A 96 20.65 -10.56 20.85
N PRO A 97 21.29 -10.74 22.03
CA PRO A 97 21.43 -9.65 22.99
C PRO A 97 22.11 -8.41 22.39
N SER A 98 23.15 -8.63 21.58
CA SER A 98 23.91 -7.56 20.91
C SER A 98 23.09 -6.71 19.93
N GLN A 99 21.96 -7.21 19.43
CA GLN A 99 21.08 -6.50 18.51
C GLN A 99 19.83 -5.98 19.21
N ILE A 100 19.20 -6.79 20.08
CA ILE A 100 18.03 -6.38 20.87
C ILE A 100 18.34 -5.15 21.71
N ASN A 101 19.48 -5.12 22.41
CA ASN A 101 19.86 -4.00 23.27
C ASN A 101 20.21 -2.72 22.48
N GLN A 102 20.28 -2.80 21.15
CA GLN A 102 20.49 -1.63 20.28
C GLN A 102 19.16 -1.04 19.79
N MET A 103 18.03 -1.62 20.18
CA MET A 103 16.71 -1.17 19.74
C MET A 103 16.00 -0.42 20.85
N ILE A 104 15.35 0.68 20.47
CA ILE A 104 14.23 1.25 21.22
C ILE A 104 13.04 1.16 20.29
N VAL A 105 11.91 0.64 20.78
CA VAL A 105 10.70 0.50 19.95
C VAL A 105 9.60 1.34 20.57
N LEU A 106 8.99 2.20 19.76
CA LEU A 106 7.80 2.96 20.10
C LEU A 106 6.64 2.44 19.26
N THR A 107 5.77 1.65 19.88
CA THR A 107 4.67 0.93 19.19
C THR A 107 3.50 0.68 20.14
N ASN A 108 2.47 0.00 19.67
CA ASN A 108 1.38 -0.48 20.50
C ASN A 108 1.85 -1.36 21.68
N ARG A 109 1.07 -1.43 22.76
CA ARG A 109 1.41 -2.22 23.95
C ARG A 109 1.58 -3.70 23.61
N MET A 110 2.79 -4.22 23.88
CA MET A 110 3.16 -5.61 23.71
C MET A 110 2.36 -6.49 24.66
N SER A 111 2.17 -6.03 25.91
CA SER A 111 1.39 -6.75 26.92
C SER A 111 -0.05 -7.06 26.47
N ARG A 112 -0.68 -6.16 25.71
CA ARG A 112 -2.02 -6.39 25.14
C ARG A 112 -2.03 -7.31 23.93
N VAL A 113 -1.00 -7.24 23.09
CA VAL A 113 -0.86 -8.19 21.97
C VAL A 113 -0.74 -9.61 22.49
N VAL A 114 0.14 -9.83 23.46
CA VAL A 114 0.35 -11.14 24.09
C VAL A 114 -0.95 -11.65 24.72
N SER A 115 -1.65 -10.84 25.50
CA SER A 115 -2.91 -11.27 26.14
C SER A 115 -4.02 -11.58 25.14
N THR A 116 -4.12 -10.82 24.04
CA THR A 116 -5.15 -10.99 22.99
C THR A 116 -4.91 -12.23 22.12
N LEU A 117 -3.64 -12.56 21.87
CA LEU A 117 -3.24 -13.65 20.98
C LEU A 117 -2.88 -14.94 21.71
N LYS A 118 -2.84 -14.94 23.04
CA LYS A 118 -2.55 -16.12 23.85
C LYS A 118 -3.45 -17.30 23.49
N GLY A 119 -2.84 -18.46 23.23
CA GLY A 119 -3.56 -19.69 22.87
C GLY A 119 -4.02 -19.79 21.41
N ARG A 120 -3.78 -18.78 20.57
CA ARG A 120 -4.02 -18.88 19.12
C ARG A 120 -2.82 -19.54 18.44
N GLU A 121 -3.06 -20.59 17.66
CA GLU A 121 -1.99 -21.26 16.89
C GLU A 121 -1.49 -20.39 15.72
N ILE A 122 -2.33 -19.49 15.23
CA ILE A 122 -1.94 -18.49 14.23
C ILE A 122 -1.11 -17.42 14.95
N HIS A 123 0.11 -17.17 14.49
CA HIS A 123 1.09 -16.21 15.06
C HIS A 123 1.83 -16.67 16.32
N LYS A 124 1.91 -17.98 16.55
CA LYS A 124 2.63 -18.57 17.69
C LYS A 124 4.08 -18.12 17.82
N GLU A 125 4.78 -17.89 16.72
CA GLU A 125 6.15 -17.37 16.71
C GLU A 125 6.22 -15.91 17.17
N THR A 126 5.40 -15.03 16.59
CA THR A 126 5.28 -13.63 17.02
C THR A 126 5.00 -13.52 18.52
N VAL A 127 4.02 -14.27 19.01
CA VAL A 127 3.67 -14.31 20.43
C VAL A 127 4.82 -14.88 21.25
N GLY A 128 5.48 -15.94 20.76
CA GLY A 128 6.64 -16.55 21.41
C GLY A 128 7.80 -15.57 21.60
N TYR A 129 8.13 -14.76 20.60
CA TYR A 129 9.14 -13.71 20.71
C TYR A 129 8.77 -12.66 21.78
N MET A 130 7.53 -12.16 21.73
CA MET A 130 7.05 -11.14 22.68
C MET A 130 6.98 -11.66 24.12
N GLU A 131 6.49 -12.88 24.32
CA GLU A 131 6.46 -13.53 25.64
C GLU A 131 7.87 -13.76 26.18
N ALA A 132 8.77 -14.28 25.34
CA ALA A 132 10.15 -14.55 25.72
C ALA A 132 10.90 -13.28 26.12
N ILE A 133 10.75 -12.19 25.36
CA ILE A 133 11.46 -10.93 25.63
C ILE A 133 10.82 -10.11 26.75
N SER A 134 9.55 -10.34 27.08
CA SER A 134 8.81 -9.52 28.06
C SER A 134 9.50 -9.37 29.43
N LYS A 135 10.29 -10.35 29.86
CA LYS A 135 11.05 -10.31 31.13
C LYS A 135 12.29 -9.41 31.08
N TYR A 136 12.76 -9.11 29.88
CA TYR A 136 13.95 -8.31 29.58
C TYR A 136 13.57 -6.98 28.90
N ALA A 137 12.27 -6.67 28.87
CA ALA A 137 11.74 -5.48 28.24
C ALA A 137 11.03 -4.61 29.28
N GLU A 138 11.41 -3.35 29.36
CA GLU A 138 10.66 -2.33 30.09
C GLU A 138 9.63 -1.71 29.12
N GLU A 139 8.34 -1.98 29.37
CA GLU A 139 7.23 -1.36 28.64
C GLU A 139 6.74 -0.11 29.41
N VAL A 140 6.98 1.07 28.87
CA VAL A 140 6.52 2.35 29.43
C VAL A 140 5.33 2.87 28.63
N GLU A 141 4.14 2.69 29.19
CA GLU A 141 2.88 3.14 28.59
C GLU A 141 2.81 4.69 28.50
N ILE A 142 2.41 5.18 27.33
CA ILE A 142 2.11 6.60 27.13
C ILE A 142 0.68 6.86 27.63
N LYS A 143 0.59 7.46 28.82
CA LYS A 143 -0.68 7.87 29.41
C LYS A 143 -1.17 9.14 28.74
N ALA A 144 -2.02 8.98 27.74
CA ALA A 144 -2.73 10.07 27.09
C ALA A 144 -3.85 10.60 28.01
N ASN A 145 -3.59 11.69 28.74
CA ASN A 145 -4.64 12.42 29.48
C ASN A 145 -5.33 13.47 28.58
N TYR A 146 -5.75 13.07 27.37
CA TYR A 146 -6.37 13.98 26.42
C TYR A 146 -7.90 13.82 26.41
N PRO A 147 -8.66 14.89 26.09
CA PRO A 147 -10.08 14.76 25.81
C PRO A 147 -10.32 13.75 24.67
N SER A 148 -11.49 13.09 24.69
CA SER A 148 -11.89 11.92 23.90
C SER A 148 -11.60 11.95 22.39
N ASP A 149 -11.27 13.10 21.83
CA ASP A 149 -11.12 13.31 20.39
C ASP A 149 -9.66 13.10 19.92
N ALA A 150 -8.71 12.88 20.84
CA ALA A 150 -7.30 12.65 20.56
C ALA A 150 -6.85 11.20 20.85
N GLU A 151 -7.62 10.22 20.38
CA GLU A 151 -7.31 8.77 20.50
C GLU A 151 -6.05 8.32 19.71
N ALA A 152 -5.27 9.24 19.14
CA ALA A 152 -4.16 8.98 18.23
C ALA A 152 -2.99 8.19 18.84
N PHE A 153 -2.92 8.14 20.17
CA PHE A 153 -1.89 7.40 20.92
C PHE A 153 -2.51 6.50 21.99
N ASN A 154 -3.79 6.14 21.83
CA ASN A 154 -4.37 5.09 22.65
C ASN A 154 -3.58 3.81 22.44
N ASP A 155 -3.30 3.12 23.54
CA ASP A 155 -2.60 1.84 23.54
C ASP A 155 -1.15 1.85 23.06
N PHE A 156 -0.45 2.98 23.25
CA PHE A 156 0.91 3.19 22.77
C PHE A 156 1.93 3.14 23.92
N ALA A 157 3.11 2.57 23.67
CA ALA A 157 4.15 2.40 24.67
C ALA A 157 5.56 2.42 24.08
N TRP A 158 6.50 2.87 24.91
CA TRP A 158 7.92 2.65 24.69
C TRP A 158 8.33 1.27 25.17
N HIS A 159 9.26 0.65 24.45
CA HIS A 159 9.85 -0.63 24.77
C HIS A 159 11.36 -0.46 24.77
N PHE A 160 11.95 -0.61 25.96
CA PHE A 160 13.40 -0.62 26.17
C PHE A 160 13.81 -2.05 26.51
N TYR A 161 14.97 -2.48 26.03
CA TYR A 161 15.45 -3.85 26.26
C TYR A 161 16.78 -3.85 26.99
N ASP A 162 16.90 -4.76 27.96
CA ASP A 162 18.13 -5.02 28.69
C ASP A 162 18.30 -6.54 28.84
N VAL A 163 19.03 -7.12 27.89
CA VAL A 163 19.36 -8.55 27.85
C VAL A 163 20.84 -8.73 28.16
N ASP A 164 21.17 -9.51 29.18
CA ASP A 164 22.56 -9.88 29.47
C ASP A 164 23.19 -10.60 28.24
N PRO A 165 24.39 -10.19 27.78
CA PRO A 165 25.07 -10.82 26.65
C PRO A 165 25.27 -12.34 26.75
N LEU A 166 25.25 -12.90 27.97
CA LEU A 166 25.40 -14.34 28.24
C LEU A 166 24.09 -15.13 28.09
N VAL A 167 22.95 -14.45 27.93
CA VAL A 167 21.64 -15.12 27.78
C VAL A 167 21.57 -15.81 26.41
N ASP A 168 21.33 -17.11 26.44
CA ASP A 168 20.97 -17.87 25.23
C ASP A 168 19.52 -17.57 24.84
N MET A 169 19.36 -16.57 23.96
CA MET A 169 18.07 -16.14 23.44
C MET A 169 17.29 -17.26 22.73
N ASP A 170 17.97 -18.24 22.13
CA ASP A 170 17.31 -19.35 21.44
C ASP A 170 16.70 -20.35 22.44
N MET A 171 17.18 -20.41 23.68
CA MET A 171 16.59 -21.21 24.77
C MET A 171 15.34 -20.57 25.37
N LEU A 172 15.14 -19.26 25.16
CA LEU A 172 13.92 -18.57 25.61
C LEU A 172 12.70 -18.92 24.73
N LEU A 173 12.92 -19.43 23.51
CA LEU A 173 11.87 -19.80 22.58
C LEU A 173 11.44 -21.26 22.75
N SER A 174 10.14 -21.53 22.71
CA SER A 174 9.63 -22.92 22.72
C SER A 174 10.02 -23.67 21.43
N GLY A 175 10.40 -24.95 21.56
CA GLY A 175 11.07 -25.74 20.50
C GLY A 175 10.36 -25.92 19.14
N LYS A 176 9.09 -25.47 18.98
CA LYS A 176 8.36 -25.51 17.69
C LYS A 176 8.61 -24.29 16.80
N VAL A 177 9.11 -23.18 17.35
CA VAL A 177 9.38 -21.93 16.61
C VAL A 177 10.64 -22.04 15.72
N ARG A 178 11.57 -22.93 16.07
CA ARG A 178 12.94 -22.98 15.52
C ARG A 178 13.13 -23.19 14.01
N LYS A 179 12.16 -23.72 13.25
CA LYS A 179 12.47 -24.33 11.92
C LYS A 179 11.71 -23.81 10.71
N ARG A 180 10.50 -23.26 10.81
CA ARG A 180 9.65 -23.05 9.63
C ARG A 180 9.80 -21.68 8.98
N ASP A 181 10.07 -20.64 9.77
CA ASP A 181 10.06 -19.24 9.29
C ASP A 181 11.44 -18.59 9.16
N ARG A 182 12.52 -19.21 9.70
CA ARG A 182 13.91 -18.81 9.37
C ARG A 182 14.18 -18.85 7.85
N SER A 183 13.56 -19.79 7.13
CA SER A 183 13.67 -19.88 5.67
C SER A 183 13.06 -18.68 4.95
N ARG A 184 11.91 -18.17 5.42
CA ARG A 184 11.25 -17.00 4.85
C ARG A 184 12.02 -15.70 5.17
N LEU A 185 12.56 -15.61 6.39
CA LEU A 185 13.46 -14.52 6.78
C LEU A 185 14.69 -14.44 5.86
N LEU A 186 15.32 -15.59 5.58
CA LEU A 186 16.47 -15.66 4.66
C LEU A 186 16.08 -15.21 3.25
N GLU A 187 14.95 -15.67 2.73
CA GLU A 187 14.45 -15.26 1.41
C GLU A 187 14.22 -13.74 1.30
N VAL A 188 13.65 -13.11 2.33
CA VAL A 188 13.44 -11.66 2.34
C VAL A 188 14.77 -10.90 2.40
N LEU A 189 15.71 -11.35 3.23
CA LEU A 189 17.01 -10.70 3.39
C LEU A 189 17.87 -10.82 2.12
N ASP A 190 17.97 -12.03 1.55
CA ASP A 190 18.71 -12.29 0.30
C ASP A 190 18.15 -11.41 -0.83
N ARG A 191 16.83 -11.23 -0.88
CA ARG A 191 16.17 -10.37 -1.85
C ARG A 191 16.48 -8.88 -1.65
N VAL A 192 16.51 -8.39 -0.41
CA VAL A 192 16.84 -6.99 -0.12
C VAL A 192 18.29 -6.69 -0.51
N GLU A 193 19.21 -7.62 -0.20
CA GLU A 193 20.63 -7.49 -0.50
C GLU A 193 20.88 -7.49 -2.01
N TYR A 194 20.29 -8.44 -2.74
CA TYR A 194 20.31 -8.49 -4.21
C TYR A 194 19.85 -7.16 -4.86
N LEU A 195 18.76 -6.56 -4.37
CA LEU A 195 18.23 -5.32 -4.94
C LEU A 195 19.14 -4.10 -4.69
N LYS A 196 19.82 -4.06 -3.54
CA LYS A 196 20.80 -3.00 -3.20
C LYS A 196 22.05 -3.10 -4.05
N GLU A 197 22.60 -4.31 -4.19
CA GLU A 197 23.83 -4.55 -4.97
C GLU A 197 23.67 -4.21 -6.46
N ASN A 198 22.49 -4.46 -7.02
CA ASN A 198 22.23 -4.24 -8.45
C ASN A 198 21.83 -2.80 -8.79
N LYS A 199 21.89 -1.84 -7.84
CA LYS A 199 21.65 -0.41 -8.09
C LYS A 199 20.39 -0.09 -8.88
N ILE A 200 19.37 -0.93 -8.75
CA ILE A 200 18.17 -0.92 -9.62
C ILE A 200 17.38 0.41 -9.48
N PHE A 201 17.69 1.21 -8.45
CA PHE A 201 16.99 2.44 -8.10
C PHE A 201 17.85 3.72 -8.10
N ASP A 202 19.14 3.63 -8.47
CA ASP A 202 20.09 4.77 -8.41
C ASP A 202 19.81 5.88 -9.45
N ALA A 203 18.81 5.71 -10.34
CA ALA A 203 18.52 6.65 -11.43
C ALA A 203 17.66 7.89 -11.04
N PHE A 204 17.56 8.26 -9.76
CA PHE A 204 16.68 9.33 -9.26
C PHE A 204 17.38 10.41 -8.43
N GLU A 205 18.64 10.73 -8.73
CA GLU A 205 19.23 11.99 -8.26
C GLU A 205 18.69 13.14 -9.10
N VAL A 206 17.88 14.02 -8.49
CA VAL A 206 17.47 15.30 -9.08
C VAL A 206 18.15 16.40 -8.30
N ASP A 207 18.88 17.21 -9.06
CA ASP A 207 19.81 18.24 -8.64
C ASP A 207 19.15 19.29 -7.73
N SER A 208 19.85 19.64 -6.65
CA SER A 208 19.39 20.54 -5.63
C SER A 208 19.74 21.98 -5.99
N HIS A 209 18.75 22.84 -6.32
CA HIS A 209 18.75 24.26 -5.92
C HIS A 209 17.48 25.07 -6.29
N ARG A 210 17.01 25.83 -5.28
CA ARG A 210 16.34 27.16 -5.28
C ARG A 210 14.81 27.26 -5.46
N ASN A 211 14.15 27.35 -4.30
CA ASN A 211 13.16 28.35 -3.86
C ASN A 211 12.52 29.25 -4.93
N ASP A 212 11.52 28.73 -5.67
CA ASP A 212 10.31 29.50 -6.02
C ASP A 212 9.19 28.55 -6.49
N TYR A 213 8.05 28.57 -5.79
CA TYR A 213 6.98 27.57 -5.96
C TYR A 213 6.29 27.60 -7.33
N ARG A 214 6.38 28.71 -8.06
CA ARG A 214 5.80 28.86 -9.40
C ARG A 214 6.70 28.28 -10.49
N ILE A 215 8.02 28.44 -10.33
CA ILE A 215 9.02 27.89 -11.27
C ILE A 215 9.08 26.36 -11.14
N LEU A 216 8.93 25.81 -9.92
CA LEU A 216 8.86 24.37 -9.68
C LEU A 216 7.65 23.70 -10.34
N LYS A 217 6.51 24.40 -10.43
CA LYS A 217 5.33 23.89 -11.15
C LYS A 217 5.58 23.82 -12.66
N ASP A 218 6.08 24.91 -13.23
CA ASP A 218 6.29 25.02 -14.68
C ASP A 218 7.44 24.09 -15.15
N GLN A 219 8.51 23.95 -14.36
CA GLN A 219 9.60 23.01 -14.63
C GLN A 219 9.23 21.56 -14.34
N ALA A 220 8.35 21.27 -13.36
CA ALA A 220 7.78 19.95 -13.21
C ALA A 220 6.98 19.58 -14.46
N GLU A 221 6.10 20.47 -14.95
CA GLU A 221 5.34 20.29 -16.19
C GLU A 221 6.25 20.12 -17.43
N GLU A 222 7.41 20.78 -17.47
CA GLU A 222 8.39 20.69 -18.56
C GLU A 222 9.28 19.43 -18.49
N GLY A 223 9.75 19.04 -17.29
CA GLY A 223 10.46 17.78 -17.05
C GLY A 223 9.55 16.55 -17.19
N PHE A 224 8.25 16.72 -16.95
CA PHE A 224 7.24 15.73 -17.29
C PHE A 224 7.14 15.55 -18.81
N LYS A 225 7.20 16.61 -19.64
CA LYS A 225 7.17 16.49 -21.12
C LYS A 225 8.32 15.64 -21.67
N GLU A 226 9.56 15.78 -21.17
CA GLU A 226 10.68 14.94 -21.63
C GLU A 226 10.54 13.47 -21.18
N THR A 227 10.03 13.23 -19.97
CA THR A 227 9.78 11.87 -19.46
C THR A 227 8.65 11.16 -20.21
N PHE A 228 7.68 11.92 -20.73
CA PHE A 228 6.59 11.42 -21.59
C PHE A 228 6.99 11.22 -23.06
N SER A 229 8.21 11.63 -23.48
CA SER A 229 8.65 11.61 -24.87
C SER A 229 9.40 10.33 -25.30
N ARG A 230 9.86 9.49 -24.36
CA ARG A 230 10.57 8.25 -24.70
C ARG A 230 9.59 7.17 -25.18
N LYS A 231 9.36 7.14 -26.49
CA LYS A 231 8.86 5.97 -27.20
C LYS A 231 9.76 4.76 -26.89
N ASN A 232 9.15 3.71 -26.33
CA ASN A 232 9.62 2.32 -26.25
C ASN A 232 11.04 2.08 -25.74
N GLN A 233 11.16 1.39 -24.60
CA GLN A 233 12.17 0.35 -24.41
C GLN A 233 11.67 -0.74 -23.42
N ASN A 234 11.43 -1.92 -23.99
CA ASN A 234 11.29 -3.28 -23.44
C ASN A 234 10.35 -3.56 -22.24
N CYS A 235 9.25 -4.26 -22.56
CA CYS A 235 8.10 -4.62 -21.73
C CYS A 235 8.23 -6.02 -21.09
N ASN A 236 9.35 -6.32 -20.39
CA ASN A 236 9.54 -7.65 -19.79
C ASN A 236 9.39 -7.73 -18.26
N TYR A 237 8.95 -6.67 -17.58
CA TYR A 237 8.90 -6.60 -16.10
C TYR A 237 7.49 -6.70 -15.52
N TRP A 238 6.72 -7.70 -15.96
CA TRP A 238 5.35 -7.92 -15.48
C TRP A 238 5.16 -9.21 -14.65
N SER A 239 6.15 -10.10 -14.61
CA SER A 239 6.00 -11.45 -14.04
C SER A 239 5.90 -11.52 -12.51
N GLU A 240 6.06 -10.43 -11.77
CA GLU A 240 6.08 -10.44 -10.29
C GLU A 240 4.86 -9.78 -9.61
N PHE A 241 3.80 -9.50 -10.37
CA PHE A 241 2.70 -8.66 -9.89
C PHE A 241 1.50 -9.44 -9.32
N TYR A 242 1.68 -10.03 -8.14
CA TYR A 242 0.61 -10.57 -7.28
C TYR A 242 0.08 -9.58 -6.22
N GLY A 243 0.19 -8.27 -6.47
CA GLY A 243 -0.29 -7.25 -5.52
C GLY A 243 0.54 -7.11 -4.23
N LEU A 244 1.70 -7.77 -4.16
CA LEU A 244 2.65 -7.74 -3.05
C LEU A 244 3.74 -6.65 -3.18
N TYR A 245 3.91 -6.06 -4.37
CA TYR A 245 4.92 -5.02 -4.64
C TYR A 245 4.31 -3.77 -5.29
N ARG A 246 4.91 -2.60 -5.01
CA ARG A 246 4.61 -1.35 -5.72
C ARG A 246 4.98 -1.52 -7.19
N GLY A 247 3.99 -1.48 -8.09
CA GLY A 247 4.23 -1.29 -9.52
C GLY A 247 4.99 0.01 -9.77
N PRO A 248 6.02 0.03 -10.65
CA PRO A 248 6.68 1.27 -11.04
C PRO A 248 5.66 2.33 -11.47
N ARG A 249 5.90 3.58 -11.02
CA ARG A 249 5.07 4.79 -11.21
C ARG A 249 4.51 4.96 -12.63
N LYS A 250 5.27 4.54 -13.66
CA LYS A 250 4.87 4.63 -15.07
C LYS A 250 3.52 3.95 -15.37
N TYR A 251 3.18 2.86 -14.68
CA TYR A 251 1.96 2.09 -14.96
C TYR A 251 0.69 2.63 -14.27
N ARG A 252 0.83 3.61 -13.35
CA ARG A 252 -0.29 4.22 -12.60
C ARG A 252 -0.63 5.64 -13.07
N LEU A 253 0.26 6.26 -13.85
CA LEU A 253 0.12 7.61 -14.42
C LEU A 253 0.05 7.61 -15.95
N SER A 254 0.39 6.49 -16.62
CA SER A 254 0.26 6.33 -18.07
C SER A 254 -0.37 4.99 -18.41
N SER A 255 -1.25 4.98 -19.41
CA SER A 255 -1.89 3.76 -19.91
C SER A 255 -0.85 2.86 -20.56
N SER A 256 -0.60 1.69 -19.97
CA SER A 256 0.25 0.65 -20.54
C SER A 256 -0.55 -0.59 -20.95
N PRO A 257 -0.11 -1.35 -21.96
CA PRO A 257 -0.68 -2.65 -22.23
C PRO A 257 -0.45 -3.61 -21.05
N PRO A 258 -1.37 -4.58 -20.83
CA PRO A 258 -1.16 -5.69 -19.90
C PRO A 258 -0.07 -6.67 -20.39
N PRO A 259 0.39 -7.58 -19.51
CA PRO A 259 1.32 -8.65 -19.87
C PRO A 259 0.73 -9.61 -20.92
N ASN A 260 1.58 -10.36 -21.62
CA ASN A 260 1.14 -11.38 -22.59
C ASN A 260 0.14 -12.35 -21.96
N GLY A 261 -1.01 -12.56 -22.63
CA GLY A 261 -2.08 -13.44 -22.15
C GLY A 261 -2.94 -12.87 -21.02
N TRP A 262 -2.81 -11.58 -20.72
CA TRP A 262 -3.68 -10.85 -19.80
C TRP A 262 -4.54 -9.83 -20.55
N VAL A 263 -5.74 -9.62 -20.01
CA VAL A 263 -6.62 -8.54 -20.42
C VAL A 263 -6.68 -7.52 -19.32
N LYS A 264 -6.60 -6.24 -19.68
CA LYS A 264 -6.77 -5.10 -18.77
C LYS A 264 -8.13 -4.47 -18.99
N LEU A 265 -8.91 -4.37 -17.93
CA LEU A 265 -10.18 -3.66 -17.88
C LEU A 265 -10.02 -2.39 -17.04
N ASN A 266 -10.06 -1.24 -17.70
CA ASN A 266 -10.17 0.07 -17.05
C ASN A 266 -11.65 0.40 -16.84
N ILE A 267 -12.06 0.72 -15.62
CA ILE A 267 -13.44 1.08 -15.26
C ILE A 267 -13.53 2.52 -14.78
N SER A 268 -14.64 3.18 -15.10
CA SER A 268 -14.96 4.49 -14.54
C SER A 268 -16.46 4.63 -14.31
N GLY A 269 -16.81 5.28 -13.19
CA GLY A 269 -18.15 5.72 -12.88
C GLY A 269 -18.18 7.18 -12.44
N ARG A 270 -19.17 7.91 -12.96
CA ARG A 270 -19.56 9.26 -12.57
C ARG A 270 -20.90 9.16 -11.84
N GLY A 271 -20.99 9.74 -10.64
CA GLY A 271 -22.27 9.88 -9.93
C GLY A 271 -23.17 10.92 -10.61
N CYS A 272 -24.43 10.97 -10.22
CA CYS A 272 -25.34 12.05 -10.61
C CYS A 272 -24.88 13.39 -10.02
N ASP A 273 -25.15 14.47 -10.74
CA ASP A 273 -25.10 15.84 -10.22
C ASP A 273 -26.45 16.54 -10.46
N GLU A 274 -26.60 17.78 -10.01
CA GLU A 274 -27.87 18.54 -10.09
C GLU A 274 -28.41 18.69 -11.53
N HIS A 275 -27.56 18.50 -12.54
CA HIS A 275 -27.88 18.77 -13.93
C HIS A 275 -27.74 17.54 -14.84
N ASN A 276 -27.11 16.46 -14.39
CA ASN A 276 -26.77 15.31 -15.22
C ASN A 276 -27.04 13.97 -14.54
N SER A 277 -27.48 13.01 -15.36
CA SER A 277 -27.51 11.60 -14.97
C SER A 277 -26.10 11.09 -14.68
N GLY A 278 -26.02 10.02 -13.89
CA GLY A 278 -24.77 9.30 -13.64
C GLY A 278 -24.33 8.53 -14.88
N GLY A 279 -23.07 8.17 -14.93
CA GLY A 279 -22.50 7.44 -16.05
C GLY A 279 -21.58 6.32 -15.59
N PHE A 280 -21.57 5.21 -16.31
CA PHE A 280 -20.60 4.13 -16.09
C PHE A 280 -19.95 3.75 -17.41
N SER A 281 -18.74 3.21 -17.34
CA SER A 281 -18.04 2.72 -18.53
C SER A 281 -16.90 1.79 -18.20
N GLY A 282 -16.42 1.10 -19.22
CA GLY A 282 -15.11 0.50 -19.18
C GLY A 282 -14.57 0.13 -20.56
N ILE A 283 -13.26 -0.05 -20.57
CA ILE A 283 -12.49 -0.37 -21.77
C ILE A 283 -11.55 -1.52 -21.46
N CYS A 284 -11.66 -2.58 -22.25
CA CYS A 284 -10.81 -3.75 -22.17
C CYS A 284 -9.77 -3.72 -23.28
N ARG A 285 -8.51 -3.97 -22.93
CA ARG A 285 -7.38 -4.05 -23.86
C ARG A 285 -6.59 -5.33 -23.65
N ASN A 286 -6.07 -5.88 -24.75
CA ASN A 286 -5.14 -7.02 -24.72
C ASN A 286 -3.67 -6.55 -24.62
N GLU A 287 -2.73 -7.49 -24.62
CA GLU A 287 -1.28 -7.26 -24.53
C GLU A 287 -0.70 -6.40 -25.66
N ARG A 288 -1.41 -6.29 -26.79
CA ARG A 288 -1.04 -5.41 -27.92
C ARG A 288 -1.67 -4.03 -27.82
N ASN A 289 -2.25 -3.68 -26.67
CA ASN A 289 -3.04 -2.47 -26.43
C ASN A 289 -4.29 -2.34 -27.32
N LYS A 290 -4.70 -3.43 -28.00
CA LYS A 290 -5.88 -3.43 -28.87
C LYS A 290 -7.13 -3.49 -28.01
N GLN A 291 -8.07 -2.59 -28.28
CA GLN A 291 -9.38 -2.60 -27.63
C GLN A 291 -10.14 -3.86 -28.05
N ILE A 292 -10.63 -4.63 -27.09
CA ILE A 292 -11.41 -5.86 -27.34
C ILE A 292 -12.87 -5.71 -26.91
N LEU A 293 -13.13 -4.82 -25.96
CA LEU A 293 -14.46 -4.48 -25.48
C LEU A 293 -14.46 -3.03 -24.99
N VAL A 294 -15.46 -2.26 -25.41
CA VAL A 294 -15.74 -0.93 -24.88
C VAL A 294 -17.21 -0.87 -24.54
N TYR A 295 -17.55 -0.32 -23.37
CA TYR A 295 -18.93 -0.14 -22.96
C TYR A 295 -19.10 1.14 -22.15
N TYR A 296 -20.29 1.73 -22.24
CA TYR A 296 -20.72 2.84 -21.39
C TYR A 296 -22.24 2.90 -21.29
N GLY A 297 -22.75 3.64 -20.31
CA GLY A 297 -24.18 3.91 -20.21
C GLY A 297 -24.51 4.93 -19.13
N CYS A 298 -25.79 5.30 -19.06
CA CYS A 298 -26.34 6.18 -18.05
C CYS A 298 -26.87 5.41 -16.84
N LEU A 299 -26.93 6.10 -15.71
CA LEU A 299 -27.53 5.65 -14.45
C LEU A 299 -28.31 6.79 -13.82
N ASP A 300 -29.47 6.47 -13.26
CA ASP A 300 -30.32 7.45 -12.58
C ASP A 300 -30.13 7.34 -11.08
N ASN A 301 -29.98 8.49 -10.42
CA ASN A 301 -29.93 8.62 -8.96
C ASN A 301 -28.88 7.70 -8.28
N VAL A 302 -27.63 7.76 -8.74
CA VAL A 302 -26.52 6.98 -8.18
C VAL A 302 -25.37 7.88 -7.73
N ASP A 303 -24.68 7.47 -6.66
CA ASP A 303 -23.42 8.09 -6.24
C ASP A 303 -22.22 7.59 -7.09
N LYS A 304 -21.04 8.21 -6.91
CA LYS A 304 -19.81 7.86 -7.63
C LYS A 304 -19.40 6.39 -7.38
N LEU A 305 -19.61 5.85 -6.18
CA LEU A 305 -19.24 4.48 -5.85
C LEU A 305 -20.15 3.46 -6.56
N ALA A 306 -21.47 3.70 -6.55
CA ALA A 306 -22.47 2.91 -7.24
C ALA A 306 -22.25 2.91 -8.75
N ALA A 307 -21.91 4.05 -9.34
CA ALA A 307 -21.56 4.15 -10.76
C ALA A 307 -20.29 3.33 -11.10
N ASN A 308 -19.23 3.41 -10.27
CA ASN A 308 -18.02 2.63 -10.48
C ASN A 308 -18.26 1.12 -10.27
N PHE A 309 -19.10 0.76 -9.31
CA PHE A 309 -19.50 -0.63 -9.09
C PHE A 309 -20.28 -1.16 -10.29
N GLU A 310 -21.20 -0.38 -10.86
CA GLU A 310 -21.95 -0.80 -12.05
C GLU A 310 -21.03 -0.92 -13.28
N ALA A 311 -20.02 -0.06 -13.41
CA ALA A 311 -18.98 -0.22 -14.43
C ALA A 311 -18.33 -1.61 -14.33
N LEU A 312 -17.81 -1.97 -13.15
CA LEU A 312 -17.25 -3.30 -12.88
C LEU A 312 -18.24 -4.44 -13.16
N ASN A 313 -19.46 -4.33 -12.64
CA ASN A 313 -20.51 -5.33 -12.75
C ASN A 313 -20.87 -5.60 -14.21
N HIS A 314 -21.03 -4.54 -15.00
CA HIS A 314 -21.35 -4.63 -16.42
C HIS A 314 -20.17 -5.22 -17.21
N GLY A 315 -18.96 -4.71 -17.00
CA GLY A 315 -17.76 -5.19 -17.69
C GLY A 315 -17.46 -6.66 -17.44
N THR A 316 -17.57 -7.12 -16.19
CA THR A 316 -17.32 -8.52 -15.83
C THR A 316 -18.35 -9.47 -16.42
N ARG A 317 -19.63 -9.07 -16.50
CA ARG A 317 -20.67 -9.86 -17.19
C ARG A 317 -20.41 -9.96 -18.69
N LEU A 318 -20.03 -8.86 -19.34
CA LEU A 318 -19.70 -8.85 -20.75
C LEU A 318 -18.46 -9.72 -21.04
N LEU A 319 -17.41 -9.60 -20.23
CA LEU A 319 -16.21 -10.43 -20.35
C LEU A 319 -16.52 -11.92 -20.21
N ARG A 320 -17.32 -12.31 -19.20
CA ARG A 320 -17.74 -13.70 -19.00
C ARG A 320 -18.54 -14.24 -20.18
N LYS A 321 -19.36 -13.41 -20.83
CA LYS A 321 -20.21 -13.82 -21.95
C LYS A 321 -19.47 -13.93 -23.28
N TYR A 322 -18.48 -13.06 -23.52
CA TYR A 322 -17.96 -12.81 -24.87
C TYR A 322 -16.49 -13.15 -25.09
N SER A 323 -15.74 -13.53 -24.06
CA SER A 323 -14.30 -13.75 -24.22
C SER A 323 -13.75 -14.86 -23.31
N PRO A 324 -12.86 -15.75 -23.80
CA PRO A 324 -12.15 -16.73 -22.98
C PRO A 324 -11.04 -16.08 -22.15
N VAL A 325 -11.32 -14.91 -21.54
CA VAL A 325 -10.36 -14.26 -20.65
C VAL A 325 -10.21 -15.11 -19.40
N LYS A 326 -9.00 -15.62 -19.17
CA LYS A 326 -8.65 -16.31 -17.93
C LYS A 326 -7.93 -15.36 -16.96
N ASN A 327 -7.07 -14.48 -17.46
CA ASN A 327 -6.28 -13.57 -16.64
C ASN A 327 -6.76 -12.12 -16.84
N LEU A 328 -7.20 -11.48 -15.77
CA LEU A 328 -7.84 -10.16 -15.79
C LEU A 328 -7.16 -9.20 -14.82
N ILE A 329 -6.75 -8.04 -15.33
CA ILE A 329 -6.38 -6.87 -14.54
C ILE A 329 -7.56 -5.92 -14.55
N VAL A 330 -7.99 -5.45 -13.38
CA VAL A 330 -8.99 -4.40 -13.22
C VAL A 330 -8.32 -3.13 -12.69
N GLU A 331 -8.47 -2.03 -13.41
CA GLU A 331 -7.94 -0.71 -13.03
C GLU A 331 -9.10 0.28 -12.87
N GLY A 332 -9.07 1.08 -11.80
CA GLY A 332 -10.08 2.11 -11.57
C GLY A 332 -9.63 3.16 -10.56
N ALA A 333 -10.23 4.35 -10.65
CA ALA A 333 -9.89 5.49 -9.79
C ALA A 333 -10.71 5.56 -8.49
N ASN A 334 -11.72 4.69 -8.31
CA ASN A 334 -12.49 4.67 -7.07
C ASN A 334 -11.81 3.79 -6.00
N LEU A 335 -11.13 4.43 -5.05
CA LEU A 335 -10.34 3.74 -4.01
C LEU A 335 -11.16 2.77 -3.15
N CYS A 336 -12.40 3.13 -2.79
CA CYS A 336 -13.27 2.27 -1.98
C CYS A 336 -13.57 0.95 -2.70
N LEU A 337 -13.93 1.02 -3.99
CA LEU A 337 -14.16 -0.15 -4.82
C LEU A 337 -12.89 -0.98 -5.01
N MET A 338 -11.73 -0.35 -5.24
CA MET A 338 -10.47 -1.07 -5.42
C MET A 338 -9.98 -1.71 -4.11
N ARG A 339 -10.20 -1.10 -2.94
CA ARG A 339 -9.91 -1.71 -1.63
C ARG A 339 -10.81 -2.93 -1.36
N TRP A 340 -12.08 -2.86 -1.74
CA TRP A 340 -13.00 -4.00 -1.66
C TRP A 340 -12.59 -5.16 -2.58
N LEU A 341 -12.24 -4.88 -3.84
CA LEU A 341 -11.72 -5.90 -4.76
C LEU A 341 -10.45 -6.60 -4.24
N ASN A 342 -9.57 -5.82 -3.61
CA ASN A 342 -8.34 -6.32 -3.00
C ASN A 342 -8.53 -6.95 -1.61
N ARG A 343 -9.79 -7.17 -1.15
CA ARG A 343 -10.12 -7.72 0.17
C ARG A 343 -9.52 -6.97 1.36
N ARG A 344 -9.22 -5.68 1.17
CA ARG A 344 -8.81 -4.76 2.25
C ARG A 344 -10.00 -4.07 2.92
N LEU A 345 -11.19 -4.20 2.32
CA LEU A 345 -12.45 -3.75 2.87
C LEU A 345 -13.42 -4.94 2.89
N ASP A 346 -13.94 -5.28 4.06
CA ASP A 346 -14.76 -6.48 4.26
C ASP A 346 -16.09 -6.44 3.49
N ALA A 347 -16.69 -5.26 3.38
CA ALA A 347 -17.95 -5.08 2.67
C ALA A 347 -18.07 -3.68 2.06
N LEU A 348 -18.76 -3.58 0.92
CA LEU A 348 -19.22 -2.30 0.39
C LEU A 348 -20.43 -1.79 1.19
N PRO A 349 -20.70 -0.47 1.17
CA PRO A 349 -21.87 0.10 1.82
C PRO A 349 -23.18 -0.54 1.33
N ARG A 350 -24.22 -0.55 2.18
CA ARG A 350 -25.47 -1.30 1.97
C ARG A 350 -26.25 -0.89 0.71
N ASN A 351 -26.03 0.31 0.18
CA ASN A 351 -26.63 0.78 -1.07
C ASN A 351 -26.08 0.03 -2.30
N ILE A 352 -24.90 -0.58 -2.21
CA ILE A 352 -24.30 -1.37 -3.29
C ILE A 352 -24.83 -2.80 -3.30
N LYS A 353 -25.95 -3.01 -4.02
CA LYS A 353 -26.58 -4.32 -4.18
C LYS A 353 -25.85 -5.18 -5.23
N GLY A 354 -25.88 -6.51 -5.05
CA GLY A 354 -25.34 -7.45 -6.04
C GLY A 354 -23.82 -7.70 -5.99
N SER A 355 -23.11 -7.12 -5.01
CA SER A 355 -21.67 -7.29 -4.79
C SER A 355 -21.22 -8.75 -4.70
N LYS A 356 -21.99 -9.61 -4.01
CA LYS A 356 -21.74 -11.07 -3.94
C LYS A 356 -21.76 -11.74 -5.32
N GLY A 357 -22.67 -11.34 -6.20
CA GLY A 357 -22.77 -11.88 -7.55
C GLY A 357 -21.57 -11.50 -8.42
N VAL A 358 -21.11 -10.26 -8.31
CA VAL A 358 -19.89 -9.78 -9.00
C VAL A 358 -18.66 -10.54 -8.50
N LEU A 359 -18.51 -10.73 -7.19
CA LEU A 359 -17.41 -11.55 -6.64
C LEU A 359 -17.44 -12.99 -7.16
N HIS A 360 -18.62 -13.58 -7.31
CA HIS A 360 -18.74 -14.93 -7.88
C HIS A 360 -18.30 -14.98 -9.35
N ILE A 361 -18.64 -13.96 -10.16
CA ILE A 361 -18.13 -13.83 -11.52
C ILE A 361 -16.61 -13.64 -11.51
N LEU A 362 -16.10 -12.78 -10.63
CA LEU A 362 -14.66 -12.49 -10.57
C LEU A 362 -13.81 -13.71 -10.19
N LYS A 363 -14.36 -14.69 -9.45
CA LYS A 363 -13.69 -15.95 -9.13
C LYS A 363 -13.39 -16.82 -10.36
N SER A 364 -14.03 -16.58 -11.52
CA SER A 364 -13.70 -17.30 -12.75
C SER A 364 -12.44 -16.77 -13.44
N PHE A 365 -11.88 -15.66 -12.97
CA PHE A 365 -10.65 -15.06 -13.49
C PHE A 365 -9.51 -15.19 -12.49
N LYS A 366 -8.29 -15.35 -13.00
CA LYS A 366 -7.07 -14.96 -12.28
C LYS A 366 -7.05 -13.43 -12.24
N LEU A 367 -7.51 -12.87 -11.12
CA LEU A 367 -7.76 -11.43 -10.96
C LEU A 367 -6.59 -10.71 -10.30
N VAL A 368 -6.26 -9.54 -10.83
CA VAL A 368 -5.44 -8.52 -10.16
C VAL A 368 -6.17 -7.18 -10.25
N SER A 369 -6.17 -6.37 -9.19
CA SER A 369 -6.85 -5.08 -9.18
C SER A 369 -5.97 -3.93 -8.67
N TYR A 370 -5.94 -2.82 -9.42
CA TYR A 370 -5.11 -1.65 -9.10
C TYR A 370 -5.91 -0.35 -9.04
N HIS A 371 -5.65 0.44 -8.01
CA HIS A 371 -6.00 1.85 -8.04
C HIS A 371 -5.07 2.59 -9.01
N VAL A 372 -5.65 3.37 -9.92
CA VAL A 372 -4.96 4.25 -10.87
C VAL A 372 -5.50 5.67 -10.77
N TYR A 373 -4.68 6.66 -11.12
CA TYR A 373 -5.12 8.06 -11.11
C TYR A 373 -6.08 8.36 -12.27
N GLU A 374 -6.85 9.45 -12.16
CA GLU A 374 -7.84 9.82 -13.16
C GLU A 374 -7.20 10.10 -14.54
N GLU A 375 -5.97 10.61 -14.58
CA GLU A 375 -5.20 10.87 -15.80
C GLU A 375 -4.87 9.57 -16.56
N ALA A 376 -4.46 8.53 -15.82
CA ALA A 376 -4.18 7.20 -16.39
C ALA A 376 -5.45 6.45 -16.81
N ASN A 377 -6.60 6.85 -16.27
CA ASN A 377 -7.91 6.28 -16.55
C ASN A 377 -8.76 7.17 -17.49
N SER A 378 -8.13 8.14 -18.15
CA SER A 378 -8.81 9.21 -18.91
C SER A 378 -9.77 8.69 -19.98
N ASP A 379 -9.44 7.60 -20.68
CA ASP A 379 -10.33 6.99 -21.67
C ASP A 379 -11.64 6.48 -21.06
N ALA A 380 -11.56 5.79 -19.91
CA ALA A 380 -12.74 5.32 -19.20
C ALA A 380 -13.51 6.53 -18.63
N ASN A 381 -12.82 7.53 -18.08
CA ASN A 381 -13.47 8.74 -17.58
C ASN A 381 -14.27 9.45 -18.69
N TYR A 382 -13.66 9.64 -19.86
CA TYR A 382 -14.32 10.19 -21.05
C TYR A 382 -15.57 9.38 -21.44
N LEU A 383 -15.48 8.05 -21.49
CA LEU A 383 -16.62 7.19 -21.82
C LEU A 383 -17.74 7.25 -20.79
N SER A 384 -17.42 7.35 -19.49
CA SER A 384 -18.44 7.50 -18.45
C SER A 384 -19.18 8.84 -18.57
N ASN A 385 -18.47 9.93 -18.90
CA ASN A 385 -19.09 11.23 -19.19
C ASN A 385 -19.98 11.15 -20.44
N LYS A 386 -19.52 10.48 -21.49
CA LYS A 386 -20.33 10.22 -22.69
C LYS A 386 -21.59 9.42 -22.38
N GLY A 387 -21.50 8.42 -21.50
CA GLY A 387 -22.65 7.62 -21.06
C GLY A 387 -23.68 8.43 -20.27
N ALA A 388 -23.22 9.30 -19.36
CA ALA A 388 -24.07 10.23 -18.63
C ALA A 388 -24.84 11.19 -19.56
N LEU A 389 -24.21 11.65 -20.65
CA LEU A 389 -24.82 12.58 -21.61
C LEU A 389 -25.71 11.89 -22.64
N SER A 390 -25.40 10.65 -23.03
CA SER A 390 -26.11 9.98 -24.12
C SER A 390 -27.49 9.44 -23.73
N GLY A 391 -27.74 9.23 -22.42
CA GLY A 391 -28.95 8.61 -21.90
C GLY A 391 -29.17 7.16 -22.38
N LYS A 392 -28.16 6.51 -22.98
CA LYS A 392 -28.27 5.18 -23.58
C LYS A 392 -27.12 4.27 -23.16
N LYS A 393 -27.42 2.99 -22.96
CA LYS A 393 -26.41 1.93 -22.81
C LYS A 393 -25.87 1.53 -24.17
N TRP A 394 -24.55 1.45 -24.29
CA TRP A 394 -23.87 1.10 -25.52
C TRP A 394 -22.66 0.20 -25.22
N TYR A 395 -22.41 -0.77 -26.09
CA TYR A 395 -21.18 -1.54 -26.08
C TYR A 395 -20.75 -1.88 -27.50
N GLN A 396 -19.44 -1.99 -27.70
CA GLN A 396 -18.83 -2.46 -28.94
C GLN A 396 -17.79 -3.53 -28.62
N ARG A 397 -17.86 -4.61 -29.39
CA ARG A 397 -16.85 -5.66 -29.41
C ARG A 397 -15.96 -5.46 -30.63
N CYS A 398 -14.67 -5.54 -30.43
CA CYS A 398 -13.70 -5.63 -31.52
C CYS A 398 -13.28 -7.10 -31.67
N SER A 399 -13.05 -7.55 -32.90
CA SER A 399 -12.48 -8.88 -33.15
C SER A 399 -11.12 -8.97 -32.44
N LEU A 400 -10.89 -10.07 -31.71
CA LEU A 400 -9.64 -10.31 -30.98
C LEU A 400 -8.42 -10.21 -31.90
#